data_AF-A0AAD8YTJ7-F1
#
_entry.id   AF-A0AAD8YTJ7-F1
#
_cell.length_a   1.000
_cell.length_b   1.000
_cell.length_c   1.000
_cell.angle_alpha   90.00
_cell.angle_beta   90.00
_cell.angle_gamma   90.00
#
_symmetry.space_group_name_H-M   'P 1'
#
loop_
_entity.id
_entity.type
_entity.pdbx_description
1 polymer ?
#
loop_
_entity_poly.entity_id
_entity_poly.type
_entity_poly.pdbx_seq_one_letter_code
_entity_poly.pdbx_strand_id
1 'polypeptide(L)'
;MGSEWLVVRRGQPFSLLLQCADTLLLAAHHQLALLIQLGKKGEMVVRVSDSREQPGKWWFNQQTAQSEVLLSIHSPADAPVGVYSVAVLLLSKEGHMLEQTDPQSFYLLFNPWSKADCVYLADEQLLQEYVLNENGILYQGSWDQITSLPWNFGQFEKGVVDICFEVLDYSPAALKHPEMDMRKRADPVYVSRTITAMVNANDDRGVVLGRWDGDYGDGVAPTRWTGSIPILRRWSEGGTQRVRYGQCWVFSAVACTILRCLGIPTRCVTNYSSAHDTEGNVSVDFLFNEHLENVSEGRKDMIWNYHCWVESWMRREDLPKGYDGWQVLDPTPQERSDGVYCCGPCPVLAVREGEVGMKYDTTFVFSEVNADLICWMVRPDGERTRVSTNSDTVGRNISTKSAYGDYREDITANYKYPEGSLMEREVYRKAGKRVSRPDGGSGQLVLSIKHTQAVHGTDFDVFVEVHNIGREDTLAQLTVMSINSFPLLTHCPLAHKEVMRLRYEHYGACVTEHNLIRVTALLQDSGQHVVLREVNIPLKMPRLFVKVIGEAVVSRRLMALISFTNPLPVTLKRGVFTVEGAGLTGAQEMQL
;
A
#
# COMPACT_ATOMS: atom_id res chain seq x y z
N MET A 1 -17.41 -28.14 -1.53
CA MET A 1 -16.05 -27.79 -1.97
C MET A 1 -15.14 -28.00 -0.78
N GLY A 2 -14.53 -29.18 -0.63
CA GLY A 2 -13.48 -29.38 0.35
C GLY A 2 -12.18 -28.81 -0.22
N SER A 3 -11.38 -28.10 0.59
CA SER A 3 -10.04 -27.71 0.17
C SER A 3 -9.19 -28.96 0.00
N GLU A 4 -8.39 -29.03 -1.07
CA GLU A 4 -7.40 -30.12 -1.26
C GLU A 4 -6.26 -30.05 -0.23
N TRP A 5 -6.15 -28.96 0.53
CA TRP A 5 -5.04 -28.67 1.43
C TRP A 5 -5.51 -28.22 2.81
N LEU A 6 -4.73 -28.59 3.85
CA LEU A 6 -4.91 -28.13 5.22
C LEU A 6 -4.21 -26.76 5.40
N VAL A 7 -4.96 -25.75 5.82
CA VAL A 7 -4.46 -24.41 6.15
C VAL A 7 -4.80 -24.12 7.60
N VAL A 8 -3.78 -23.87 8.43
CA VAL A 8 -3.91 -23.65 9.87
C VAL A 8 -3.16 -22.38 10.29
N ARG A 9 -3.44 -21.89 11.49
CA ARG A 9 -2.78 -20.71 12.07
C ARG A 9 -1.96 -21.13 13.29
N ARG A 10 -0.78 -20.53 13.46
CA ARG A 10 0.13 -20.87 14.56
C ARG A 10 -0.48 -20.61 15.94
N GLY A 11 -0.02 -21.32 16.96
CA GLY A 11 -0.56 -21.18 18.32
C GLY A 11 -1.98 -21.70 18.53
N GLN A 12 -2.65 -22.22 17.49
CA GLN A 12 -3.97 -22.86 17.58
C GLN A 12 -3.85 -24.34 17.25
N PRO A 13 -4.47 -25.23 18.05
CA PRO A 13 -4.41 -26.66 17.76
C PRO A 13 -5.22 -27.05 16.53
N PHE A 14 -4.76 -28.09 15.86
CA PHE A 14 -5.48 -28.77 14.79
C PHE A 14 -5.33 -30.29 14.96
N SER A 15 -6.27 -31.06 14.40
CA SER A 15 -6.33 -32.50 14.62
C SER A 15 -6.11 -33.28 13.33
N LEU A 16 -5.35 -34.37 13.41
CA LEU A 16 -5.21 -35.38 12.37
C LEU A 16 -5.80 -36.70 12.89
N LEU A 17 -6.47 -37.44 12.01
CA LEU A 17 -6.98 -38.77 12.33
C LEU A 17 -6.08 -39.82 11.68
N LEU A 18 -5.43 -40.64 12.48
CA LEU A 18 -4.62 -41.76 12.02
C LEU A 18 -5.46 -43.03 12.05
N GLN A 19 -5.64 -43.67 10.90
CA GLN A 19 -6.31 -44.95 10.80
C GLN A 19 -5.29 -46.09 10.92
N CYS A 20 -5.47 -46.93 11.93
CA CYS A 20 -4.55 -48.01 12.27
C CYS A 20 -5.17 -49.37 11.96
N ALA A 21 -4.38 -50.29 11.41
CA ALA A 21 -4.83 -51.67 11.16
C ALA A 21 -5.09 -52.44 12.48
N ASP A 22 -4.30 -52.17 13.52
CA ASP A 22 -4.46 -52.73 14.86
C ASP A 22 -3.97 -51.73 15.93
N THR A 23 -4.89 -51.22 16.74
CA THR A 23 -4.60 -50.26 17.81
C THR A 23 -4.22 -50.89 19.14
N LEU A 24 -4.49 -52.19 19.34
CA LEU A 24 -4.12 -52.91 20.56
C LEU A 24 -2.60 -53.06 20.69
N LEU A 25 -1.89 -53.15 19.54
CA LEU A 25 -0.42 -53.19 19.46
C LEU A 25 0.25 -51.83 19.74
N LEU A 26 -0.43 -50.71 19.47
CA LEU A 26 0.08 -49.36 19.74
C LEU A 26 0.17 -49.07 21.24
N ALA A 27 -0.79 -49.54 22.03
CA ALA A 27 -0.91 -49.20 23.45
C ALA A 27 0.11 -49.90 24.38
N ALA A 28 0.68 -51.04 23.97
CA ALA A 28 1.48 -51.87 24.88
C ALA A 28 3.01 -51.78 24.66
N HIS A 29 3.48 -51.50 23.43
CA HIS A 29 4.89 -51.69 23.06
C HIS A 29 5.50 -50.61 22.16
N HIS A 30 4.74 -49.60 21.73
CA HIS A 30 5.19 -48.63 20.74
C HIS A 30 4.91 -47.19 21.19
N GLN A 31 5.61 -46.24 20.59
CA GLN A 31 5.41 -44.82 20.79
C GLN A 31 5.15 -44.14 19.46
N LEU A 32 4.28 -43.13 19.45
CA LEU A 32 4.12 -42.24 18.30
C LEU A 32 5.06 -41.04 18.46
N ALA A 33 5.61 -40.60 17.33
CA ALA A 33 6.26 -39.30 17.21
C ALA A 33 5.82 -38.62 15.91
N LEU A 34 5.87 -37.30 15.88
CA LEU A 34 5.65 -36.51 14.68
C LEU A 34 6.99 -36.02 14.14
N LEU A 35 7.17 -36.16 12.83
CA LEU A 35 8.23 -35.52 12.08
C LEU A 35 7.62 -34.35 11.30
N ILE A 36 7.84 -33.14 11.78
CA ILE A 36 7.33 -31.91 11.17
C ILE A 36 8.49 -31.22 10.46
N GLN A 37 8.37 -30.99 9.17
CA GLN A 37 9.41 -30.36 8.36
C GLN A 37 8.89 -29.09 7.70
N LEU A 38 9.69 -28.02 7.68
CA LEU A 38 9.40 -26.78 6.94
C LEU A 38 10.26 -26.76 5.67
N GLY A 39 9.65 -26.47 4.52
CA GLY A 39 10.34 -26.35 3.22
C GLY A 39 10.51 -27.67 2.46
N LYS A 40 11.01 -27.57 1.21
CA LYS A 40 11.04 -28.71 0.24
C LYS A 40 12.20 -29.69 0.43
N LYS A 41 13.24 -29.35 1.21
CA LYS A 41 14.46 -30.17 1.36
C LYS A 41 14.82 -30.56 2.80
N GLY A 42 13.83 -30.68 3.69
CA GLY A 42 14.10 -31.01 5.11
C GLY A 42 14.91 -29.93 5.82
N GLU A 43 14.70 -28.68 5.43
CA GLU A 43 15.52 -27.51 5.81
C GLU A 43 15.37 -27.15 7.29
N MET A 44 14.22 -27.45 7.89
CA MET A 44 14.04 -27.44 9.33
C MET A 44 13.17 -28.61 9.74
N VAL A 45 13.69 -29.46 10.62
CA VAL A 45 13.02 -30.68 11.08
C VAL A 45 12.78 -30.61 12.59
N VAL A 46 11.53 -30.81 12.98
CA VAL A 46 11.08 -30.88 14.37
C VAL A 46 10.57 -32.29 14.63
N ARG A 47 11.26 -33.04 15.49
CA ARG A 47 10.79 -34.33 15.99
C ARG A 47 10.08 -34.11 17.32
N VAL A 48 8.80 -34.47 17.37
CA VAL A 48 7.96 -34.35 18.56
C VAL A 48 7.61 -35.76 19.01
N SER A 49 8.17 -36.23 20.11
CA SER A 49 7.68 -37.44 20.79
C SER A 49 6.53 -37.08 21.73
N ASP A 50 5.70 -38.06 22.12
CA ASP A 50 4.60 -37.86 23.09
C ASP A 50 5.07 -36.99 24.27
N SER A 51 4.62 -35.74 24.25
CA SER A 51 5.15 -34.67 25.09
C SER A 51 4.00 -33.87 25.65
N ARG A 52 4.08 -33.62 26.96
CA ARG A 52 3.20 -32.69 27.65
C ARG A 52 3.37 -31.30 27.06
N GLU A 53 2.34 -30.48 27.24
CA GLU A 53 2.35 -29.07 26.90
C GLU A 53 3.66 -28.39 27.35
N GLN A 54 4.38 -27.83 26.38
CA GLN A 54 5.62 -27.11 26.58
C GLN A 54 5.53 -25.74 25.92
N PRO A 55 5.67 -24.63 26.68
CA PRO A 55 5.69 -23.29 26.11
C PRO A 55 6.77 -23.13 25.03
N GLY A 56 6.42 -22.50 23.91
CA GLY A 56 7.37 -22.21 22.82
C GLY A 56 7.83 -23.42 22.01
N LYS A 57 7.18 -24.58 22.15
CA LYS A 57 7.52 -25.78 21.39
C LYS A 57 6.30 -26.42 20.75
N TRP A 58 6.55 -27.15 19.67
CA TRP A 58 5.57 -28.08 19.13
C TRP A 58 5.37 -29.25 20.10
N TRP A 59 4.12 -29.63 20.29
CA TRP A 59 3.73 -30.81 21.05
C TRP A 59 2.44 -31.39 20.47
N PHE A 60 2.10 -32.62 20.84
CA PHE A 60 0.81 -33.21 20.47
C PHE A 60 0.28 -34.06 21.62
N ASN A 61 -1.04 -34.19 21.69
CA ASN A 61 -1.69 -35.22 22.48
C ASN A 61 -2.37 -36.23 21.56
N GLN A 62 -2.55 -37.44 22.06
CA GLN A 62 -3.21 -38.52 21.33
C GLN A 62 -4.41 -39.05 22.11
N GLN A 63 -5.49 -39.35 21.40
CA GLN A 63 -6.66 -40.03 21.92
C GLN A 63 -6.97 -41.23 21.04
N THR A 64 -6.91 -42.43 21.61
CA THR A 64 -7.17 -43.68 20.89
C THR A 64 -8.64 -44.05 21.02
N ALA A 65 -9.30 -44.31 19.89
CA ALA A 65 -10.67 -44.77 19.82
C ALA A 65 -10.78 -45.91 18.78
N GLN A 66 -11.05 -47.13 19.25
CA GLN A 66 -11.15 -48.32 18.38
C GLN A 66 -9.94 -48.44 17.44
N SER A 67 -10.11 -48.42 16.12
CA SER A 67 -9.05 -48.51 15.09
C SER A 67 -8.44 -47.16 14.69
N GLU A 68 -8.75 -46.08 15.43
CA GLU A 68 -8.34 -44.72 15.08
C GLU A 68 -7.57 -44.08 16.24
N VAL A 69 -6.59 -43.26 15.89
CA VAL A 69 -5.86 -42.41 16.84
C VAL A 69 -6.03 -40.95 16.40
N LEU A 70 -6.71 -40.17 17.22
CA LEU A 70 -6.84 -38.73 17.03
C LEU A 70 -5.60 -38.04 17.61
N LEU A 71 -4.84 -37.37 16.75
CA LEU A 71 -3.65 -36.61 17.10
C LEU A 71 -4.00 -35.12 17.10
N SER A 72 -4.04 -34.48 18.28
CA SER A 72 -4.20 -33.03 18.37
C SER A 72 -2.82 -32.38 18.45
N ILE A 73 -2.44 -31.67 17.40
CA ILE A 73 -1.13 -31.06 17.22
C ILE A 73 -1.21 -29.60 17.65
N HIS A 74 -0.24 -29.17 18.45
CA HIS A 74 -0.12 -27.81 18.95
C HIS A 74 1.18 -27.20 18.44
N SER A 75 1.06 -26.14 17.65
CA SER A 75 2.19 -25.29 17.26
C SER A 75 2.39 -24.17 18.28
N PRO A 76 3.62 -23.68 18.51
CA PRO A 76 3.81 -22.49 19.31
C PRO A 76 3.38 -21.23 18.54
N ALA A 77 3.04 -20.16 19.27
CA ALA A 77 2.55 -18.91 18.67
C ALA A 77 3.63 -18.10 17.93
N ASP A 78 4.90 -18.47 18.09
CA ASP A 78 6.07 -17.93 17.40
C ASP A 78 6.63 -18.91 16.34
N ALA A 79 5.87 -19.94 15.97
CA ALA A 79 6.27 -20.82 14.88
C ALA A 79 6.46 -20.02 13.57
N PRO A 80 7.50 -20.32 12.76
CA PRO A 80 7.64 -19.76 11.44
C PRO A 80 6.42 -20.03 10.55
N VAL A 81 5.98 -19.05 9.77
CA VAL A 81 4.93 -19.28 8.76
C VAL A 81 5.54 -19.92 7.51
N GLY A 82 4.79 -20.80 6.87
CA GLY A 82 5.30 -21.54 5.72
C GLY A 82 4.51 -22.78 5.35
N VAL A 83 5.03 -23.49 4.35
CA VAL A 83 4.54 -24.82 3.94
C VAL A 83 5.30 -25.88 4.72
N TYR A 84 4.57 -26.59 5.57
CA TYR A 84 5.07 -27.69 6.35
C TYR A 84 4.68 -29.03 5.73
N SER A 85 5.42 -30.08 6.08
CA SER A 85 5.00 -31.48 5.94
C SER A 85 5.04 -32.18 7.30
N VAL A 86 4.05 -33.01 7.58
CA VAL A 86 3.97 -33.85 8.78
C VAL A 86 3.92 -35.32 8.40
N ALA A 87 4.77 -36.12 9.04
CA ALA A 87 4.71 -37.58 9.00
C ALA A 87 4.61 -38.13 10.43
N VAL A 88 3.83 -39.19 10.60
CA VAL A 88 3.71 -39.90 11.88
C VAL A 88 4.72 -41.05 11.85
N LEU A 89 5.54 -41.14 12.89
CA LEU A 89 6.53 -42.19 13.11
C LEU A 89 6.02 -43.15 14.18
N LEU A 90 6.04 -44.44 13.87
CA LEU A 90 5.88 -45.50 14.86
C LEU A 90 7.27 -45.91 15.37
N LEU A 91 7.49 -45.80 16.67
CA LEU A 91 8.77 -46.09 17.31
C LEU A 91 8.66 -47.30 18.23
N SER A 92 9.72 -48.10 18.33
CA SER A 92 9.88 -49.11 19.38
C SER A 92 10.09 -48.45 20.74
N LYS A 93 9.99 -49.22 21.84
CA LYS A 93 10.32 -48.73 23.20
C LYS A 93 11.75 -48.22 23.33
N GLU A 94 12.66 -48.76 22.54
CA GLU A 94 14.07 -48.36 22.46
C GLU A 94 14.29 -47.14 21.56
N GLY A 95 13.23 -46.59 20.94
CA GLY A 95 13.25 -45.38 20.13
C GLY A 95 13.61 -45.59 18.65
N HIS A 96 13.73 -46.85 18.20
CA HIS A 96 13.98 -47.18 16.80
C HIS A 96 12.72 -46.97 15.95
N MET A 97 12.88 -46.38 14.77
CA MET A 97 11.77 -46.20 13.83
C MET A 97 11.38 -47.56 13.24
N LEU A 98 10.11 -47.91 13.40
CA LEU A 98 9.52 -49.14 12.86
C LEU A 98 8.78 -48.85 11.56
N GLU A 99 7.93 -47.82 11.56
CA GLU A 99 7.13 -47.40 10.42
C GLU A 99 7.01 -45.88 10.36
N GLN A 100 6.70 -45.36 9.17
CA GLN A 100 6.46 -43.95 8.91
C GLN A 100 5.32 -43.81 7.88
N THR A 101 4.41 -42.88 8.13
CA THR A 101 3.36 -42.52 7.14
C THR A 101 3.92 -41.67 6.01
N ASP A 102 3.23 -41.66 4.86
CA ASP A 102 3.50 -40.70 3.81
C ASP A 102 3.34 -39.26 4.34
N PRO A 103 4.36 -38.38 4.15
CA PRO A 103 4.28 -37.00 4.60
C PRO A 103 3.09 -36.25 3.97
N GLN A 104 2.31 -35.56 4.80
CA GLN A 104 1.20 -34.72 4.36
C GLN A 104 1.56 -33.24 4.53
N SER A 105 1.27 -32.42 3.52
CA SER A 105 1.59 -31.00 3.55
C SER A 105 0.46 -30.15 4.14
N PHE A 106 0.83 -29.07 4.84
CA PHE A 106 -0.10 -28.08 5.34
C PHE A 106 0.54 -26.68 5.38
N TYR A 107 -0.28 -25.64 5.31
CA TYR A 107 0.17 -24.25 5.46
C TYR A 107 -0.01 -23.82 6.91
N LEU A 108 1.01 -23.17 7.47
CA LEU A 108 0.93 -22.50 8.76
C LEU A 108 1.02 -20.99 8.55
N LEU A 109 -0.02 -20.27 8.95
CA LEU A 109 -0.15 -18.81 8.83
C LEU A 109 0.02 -18.12 10.20
N PHE A 110 0.16 -16.79 10.17
CA PHE A 110 0.05 -15.95 11.36
C PHE A 110 -1.35 -16.06 11.99
N ASN A 111 -1.45 -15.85 13.30
CA ASN A 111 -2.70 -16.00 14.05
C ASN A 111 -3.13 -14.73 14.79
N PRO A 112 -3.85 -13.82 14.12
CA PRO A 112 -4.25 -12.57 14.73
C PRO A 112 -5.41 -12.71 15.73
N TRP A 113 -5.98 -13.91 15.89
CA TRP A 113 -6.95 -14.23 16.95
C TRP A 113 -6.28 -14.73 18.25
N SER A 114 -5.01 -15.11 18.21
CA SER A 114 -4.30 -15.64 19.39
C SER A 114 -3.56 -14.53 20.13
N LYS A 115 -3.92 -14.30 21.41
CA LYS A 115 -3.25 -13.30 22.28
C LYS A 115 -1.74 -13.50 22.43
N ALA A 116 -1.26 -14.72 22.22
CA ALA A 116 0.16 -15.05 22.30
C ALA A 116 0.93 -14.65 21.03
N ASP A 117 0.24 -14.45 19.91
CA ASP A 117 0.83 -14.09 18.64
C ASP A 117 1.13 -12.58 18.58
N CYS A 118 2.27 -12.21 17.98
CA CYS A 118 2.67 -10.82 17.80
C CYS A 118 1.79 -10.04 16.80
N VAL A 119 0.93 -10.70 16.01
CA VAL A 119 -0.07 -10.03 15.17
C VAL A 119 -1.47 -10.00 15.80
N TYR A 120 -1.61 -10.32 17.09
CA TYR A 120 -2.90 -10.31 17.78
C TYR A 120 -3.61 -8.96 17.66
N LEU A 121 -4.84 -8.99 17.18
CA LEU A 121 -5.73 -7.84 17.14
C LEU A 121 -7.03 -8.23 17.85
N ALA A 122 -7.33 -7.57 18.97
CA ALA A 122 -8.38 -7.99 19.89
C ALA A 122 -9.81 -7.83 19.36
N ASP A 123 -10.00 -6.98 18.35
CA ASP A 123 -11.31 -6.65 17.79
C ASP A 123 -11.63 -7.55 16.58
N GLU A 124 -12.59 -8.45 16.76
CA GLU A 124 -13.00 -9.39 15.71
C GLU A 124 -13.59 -8.70 14.48
N GLN A 125 -14.22 -7.53 14.64
CA GLN A 125 -14.78 -6.78 13.52
C GLN A 125 -13.66 -6.16 12.67
N LEU A 126 -12.60 -5.68 13.31
CA LEU A 126 -11.40 -5.24 12.60
C LEU A 126 -10.69 -6.42 11.92
N LEU A 127 -10.67 -7.62 12.52
CA LEU A 127 -10.14 -8.82 11.86
C LEU A 127 -10.97 -9.21 10.63
N GLN A 128 -12.29 -9.03 10.68
CA GLN A 128 -13.15 -9.26 9.54
C GLN A 128 -12.76 -8.35 8.36
N GLU A 129 -12.47 -7.07 8.60
CA GLU A 129 -12.04 -6.15 7.54
C GLU A 129 -10.59 -6.38 7.10
N TYR A 130 -9.66 -6.51 8.04
CA TYR A 130 -8.22 -6.41 7.78
C TYR A 130 -7.54 -7.76 7.51
N VAL A 131 -8.27 -8.88 7.64
CA VAL A 131 -7.78 -10.22 7.30
C VAL A 131 -8.76 -10.95 6.37
N LEU A 132 -10.04 -10.98 6.73
CA LEU A 132 -11.02 -11.84 6.05
C LEU A 132 -11.72 -11.17 4.85
N ASN A 133 -11.80 -9.85 4.77
CA ASN A 133 -12.43 -9.18 3.64
C ASN A 133 -11.51 -9.22 2.40
N GLU A 134 -12.03 -9.74 1.29
CA GLU A 134 -11.33 -9.84 0.00
C GLU A 134 -11.59 -8.65 -0.93
N ASN A 135 -12.53 -7.76 -0.56
CA ASN A 135 -12.95 -6.62 -1.36
C ASN A 135 -12.51 -5.32 -0.69
N GLY A 136 -11.61 -4.60 -1.35
CA GLY A 136 -11.05 -3.34 -0.89
C GLY A 136 -11.63 -2.13 -1.62
N ILE A 137 -11.41 -0.96 -1.02
CA ILE A 137 -11.56 0.34 -1.67
C ILE A 137 -10.27 1.11 -1.46
N LEU A 138 -9.62 1.45 -2.56
CA LEU A 138 -8.49 2.37 -2.61
C LEU A 138 -9.02 3.77 -2.87
N TYR A 139 -8.29 4.79 -2.42
CA TYR A 139 -8.64 6.18 -2.71
C TYR A 139 -7.60 6.80 -3.64
N GLN A 140 -8.06 7.65 -4.54
CA GLN A 140 -7.28 8.33 -5.58
C GLN A 140 -7.84 9.74 -5.82
N GLY A 141 -7.23 10.47 -6.74
CA GLY A 141 -7.67 11.82 -7.14
C GLY A 141 -6.85 12.90 -6.44
N SER A 142 -7.52 13.94 -5.94
CA SER A 142 -6.88 15.02 -5.18
C SER A 142 -7.53 15.14 -3.80
N TRP A 143 -6.84 15.83 -2.87
CA TRP A 143 -7.32 15.99 -1.49
C TRP A 143 -8.72 16.61 -1.42
N ASP A 144 -9.09 17.47 -2.37
CA ASP A 144 -10.36 18.18 -2.48
C ASP A 144 -11.40 17.48 -3.38
N GLN A 145 -11.00 16.47 -4.15
CA GLN A 145 -11.90 15.66 -4.98
C GLN A 145 -11.46 14.19 -4.97
N ILE A 146 -11.69 13.54 -3.83
CA ILE A 146 -11.35 12.15 -3.58
C ILE A 146 -12.29 11.22 -4.35
N THR A 147 -11.71 10.25 -5.06
CA THR A 147 -12.43 9.17 -5.76
C THR A 147 -12.08 7.81 -5.19
N SER A 148 -13.05 6.90 -5.21
CA SER A 148 -12.88 5.50 -4.78
C SER A 148 -12.59 4.58 -5.97
N LEU A 149 -11.64 3.67 -5.80
CA LEU A 149 -11.33 2.58 -6.71
C LEU A 149 -11.56 1.24 -5.98
N PRO A 150 -12.64 0.51 -6.27
CA PRO A 150 -12.82 -0.85 -5.77
C PRO A 150 -11.67 -1.74 -6.25
N TRP A 151 -11.20 -2.63 -5.37
CA TRP A 151 -10.10 -3.54 -5.67
C TRP A 151 -10.39 -4.96 -5.17
N ASN A 152 -10.17 -5.95 -6.04
CA ASN A 152 -10.26 -7.35 -5.69
C ASN A 152 -8.91 -7.85 -5.12
N PHE A 153 -8.80 -7.97 -3.79
CA PHE A 153 -7.62 -8.58 -3.17
C PHE A 153 -7.61 -10.09 -3.46
N GLY A 154 -8.73 -10.77 -3.18
CA GLY A 154 -8.94 -12.18 -3.52
C GLY A 154 -7.93 -13.13 -2.90
N GLN A 155 -7.52 -12.88 -1.65
CA GLN A 155 -6.51 -13.67 -0.96
C GLN A 155 -6.89 -15.15 -0.75
N PHE A 156 -8.18 -15.52 -0.85
CA PHE A 156 -8.64 -16.90 -0.72
C PHE A 156 -8.90 -17.59 -2.06
N GLU A 157 -8.67 -16.90 -3.18
CA GLU A 157 -8.78 -17.50 -4.50
C GLU A 157 -7.74 -18.62 -4.70
N LYS A 158 -8.11 -19.62 -5.49
CA LYS A 158 -7.28 -20.82 -5.69
C LYS A 158 -5.87 -20.45 -6.14
N GLY A 159 -4.87 -21.01 -5.44
CA GLY A 159 -3.44 -20.86 -5.71
C GLY A 159 -2.82 -19.58 -5.14
N VAL A 160 -3.58 -18.63 -4.60
CA VAL A 160 -3.01 -17.37 -4.12
C VAL A 160 -2.10 -17.57 -2.90
N VAL A 161 -2.47 -18.47 -1.98
CA VAL A 161 -1.62 -18.82 -0.82
C VAL A 161 -0.27 -19.41 -1.23
N ASP A 162 -0.24 -20.25 -2.26
CA ASP A 162 1.00 -20.81 -2.83
C ASP A 162 1.91 -19.70 -3.32
N ILE A 163 1.35 -18.77 -4.12
CA ILE A 163 2.08 -17.66 -4.70
C ILE A 163 2.61 -16.73 -3.60
N CYS A 164 1.85 -16.51 -2.53
CA CYS A 164 2.30 -15.69 -1.40
C CYS A 164 3.54 -16.27 -0.71
N PHE A 165 3.62 -17.60 -0.56
CA PHE A 165 4.83 -18.25 -0.06
C PHE A 165 5.95 -18.32 -1.10
N GLU A 166 5.62 -18.45 -2.38
CA GLU A 166 6.56 -18.35 -3.49
C GLU A 166 7.29 -16.99 -3.49
N VAL A 167 6.57 -15.88 -3.23
CA VAL A 167 7.17 -14.54 -3.10
C VAL A 167 8.24 -14.51 -2.00
N LEU A 168 8.03 -15.18 -0.87
CA LEU A 168 9.03 -15.28 0.20
C LEU A 168 10.21 -16.17 -0.21
N ASP A 169 9.94 -17.31 -0.86
CA ASP A 169 10.95 -18.28 -1.32
C ASP A 169 11.90 -17.71 -2.39
N TYR A 170 11.43 -16.76 -3.19
CA TYR A 170 12.24 -16.09 -4.22
C TYR A 170 12.89 -14.79 -3.74
N SER A 171 12.75 -14.44 -2.46
CA SER A 171 13.48 -13.32 -1.88
C SER A 171 15.00 -13.57 -1.90
N PRO A 172 15.84 -12.52 -2.01
CA PRO A 172 17.29 -12.68 -1.99
C PRO A 172 17.81 -13.41 -0.75
N ALA A 173 17.17 -13.15 0.41
CA ALA A 173 17.51 -13.79 1.67
C ALA A 173 17.24 -15.31 1.62
N ALA A 174 16.08 -15.72 1.09
CA ALA A 174 15.72 -17.12 0.91
C ALA A 174 16.64 -17.83 -0.09
N LEU A 175 16.95 -17.19 -1.22
CA LEU A 175 17.85 -17.77 -2.24
C LEU A 175 19.29 -17.92 -1.73
N LYS A 176 19.76 -17.00 -0.89
CA LYS A 176 21.13 -17.01 -0.35
C LYS A 176 21.28 -17.95 0.85
N HIS A 177 20.32 -17.92 1.77
CA HIS A 177 20.39 -18.64 3.05
C HIS A 177 18.99 -19.16 3.47
N PRO A 178 18.48 -20.22 2.81
CA PRO A 178 17.09 -20.66 2.97
C PRO A 178 16.72 -21.03 4.40
N GLU A 179 17.55 -21.80 5.11
CA GLU A 179 17.28 -22.18 6.50
C GLU A 179 17.20 -20.98 7.45
N MET A 180 18.04 -19.95 7.24
CA MET A 180 18.04 -18.76 8.07
C MET A 180 16.82 -17.88 7.77
N ASP A 181 16.48 -17.72 6.50
CA ASP A 181 15.25 -17.03 6.08
C ASP A 181 14.02 -17.69 6.69
N MET A 182 13.89 -19.02 6.57
CA MET A 182 12.77 -19.78 7.12
C MET A 182 12.58 -19.57 8.62
N ARG A 183 13.66 -19.54 9.42
CA ARG A 183 13.55 -19.25 10.87
C ARG A 183 13.04 -17.83 11.12
N LYS A 184 13.46 -16.85 10.31
CA LYS A 184 13.03 -15.45 10.43
C LYS A 184 11.58 -15.24 10.02
N ARG A 185 10.96 -16.16 9.25
CA ARG A 185 9.52 -16.10 8.94
C ARG A 185 8.59 -16.27 10.15
N ALA A 186 9.13 -16.49 11.35
CA ALA A 186 8.37 -16.35 12.60
C ALA A 186 8.05 -14.90 12.96
N ASP A 187 8.82 -13.94 12.46
CA ASP A 187 8.73 -12.53 12.81
C ASP A 187 7.94 -11.75 11.74
N PRO A 188 6.77 -11.14 12.07
CA PRO A 188 6.01 -10.35 11.13
C PRO A 188 6.79 -9.10 10.66
N VAL A 189 7.71 -8.57 11.47
CA VAL A 189 8.57 -7.43 11.06
C VAL A 189 9.43 -7.83 9.87
N TYR A 190 10.08 -9.00 9.97
CA TYR A 190 10.87 -9.57 8.89
C TYR A 190 10.02 -9.88 7.66
N VAL A 191 8.91 -10.61 7.83
CA VAL A 191 8.03 -11.00 6.72
C VAL A 191 7.51 -9.76 6.00
N SER A 192 7.01 -8.76 6.72
CA SER A 192 6.48 -7.53 6.13
C SER A 192 7.54 -6.75 5.36
N ARG A 193 8.76 -6.62 5.88
CA ARG A 193 9.88 -5.95 5.17
C ARG A 193 10.32 -6.73 3.92
N THR A 194 10.32 -8.05 3.97
CA THR A 194 10.58 -8.89 2.78
C THR A 194 9.50 -8.71 1.72
N ILE A 195 8.23 -8.63 2.12
CA ILE A 195 7.12 -8.40 1.18
C ILE A 195 7.22 -7.02 0.54
N THR A 196 7.55 -5.95 1.27
CA THR A 196 7.69 -4.62 0.64
C THR A 196 8.81 -4.60 -0.40
N ALA A 197 9.94 -5.26 -0.12
CA ALA A 197 11.02 -5.43 -1.07
C ALA A 197 10.62 -6.27 -2.30
N MET A 198 9.91 -7.39 -2.09
CA MET A 198 9.58 -8.32 -3.17
C MET A 198 8.39 -7.91 -4.03
N VAL A 199 7.52 -7.02 -3.55
CA VAL A 199 6.37 -6.56 -4.34
C VAL A 199 6.82 -5.69 -5.53
N ASN A 200 7.90 -4.92 -5.39
CA ASN A 200 8.51 -4.22 -6.52
C ASN A 200 9.67 -5.02 -7.14
N ALA A 201 9.88 -4.87 -8.45
CA ALA A 201 10.81 -5.69 -9.21
C ALA A 201 12.11 -4.95 -9.61
N ASN A 202 12.54 -3.94 -8.86
CA ASN A 202 13.69 -3.12 -9.25
C ASN A 202 15.05 -3.74 -8.93
N ASP A 203 15.14 -4.52 -7.86
CA ASP A 203 16.40 -5.12 -7.43
C ASP A 203 16.50 -6.60 -7.82
N ASP A 204 15.39 -7.33 -7.73
CA ASP A 204 15.39 -8.80 -7.73
C ASP A 204 14.25 -9.40 -8.58
N ARG A 205 13.84 -10.63 -8.28
CA ARG A 205 12.70 -11.34 -8.88
C ARG A 205 11.35 -10.87 -8.35
N GLY A 206 11.23 -9.58 -8.07
CA GLY A 206 10.02 -9.00 -7.49
C GLY A 206 8.80 -9.07 -8.42
N VAL A 207 7.63 -8.80 -7.86
CA VAL A 207 6.33 -9.07 -8.51
C VAL A 207 6.04 -8.08 -9.62
N VAL A 208 6.07 -6.78 -9.32
CA VAL A 208 5.56 -5.72 -10.22
C VAL A 208 6.68 -4.76 -10.63
N LEU A 209 6.77 -4.42 -11.91
CA LEU A 209 7.66 -3.38 -12.42
C LEU A 209 6.91 -2.04 -12.46
N GLY A 210 7.49 -1.00 -11.85
CA GLY A 210 6.89 0.34 -11.80
C GLY A 210 7.10 1.13 -13.09
N ARG A 211 6.09 1.93 -13.50
CA ARG A 211 6.22 2.85 -14.65
C ARG A 211 5.21 4.01 -14.59
N TRP A 212 5.73 5.24 -14.74
CA TRP A 212 4.98 6.51 -14.56
C TRP A 212 5.06 7.46 -15.77
N ASP A 213 5.66 7.03 -16.88
CA ASP A 213 5.88 7.86 -18.08
C ASP A 213 4.68 7.91 -19.05
N GLY A 214 3.62 7.14 -18.79
CA GLY A 214 2.44 7.03 -19.65
C GLY A 214 2.60 6.09 -20.86
N ASP A 215 3.80 5.53 -21.08
CA ASP A 215 4.03 4.55 -22.16
C ASP A 215 3.98 3.13 -21.60
N TYR A 216 2.97 2.38 -22.02
CA TYR A 216 2.73 1.01 -21.55
C TYR A 216 2.64 0.00 -22.70
N GLY A 217 3.21 0.32 -23.87
CA GLY A 217 3.03 -0.48 -25.10
C GLY A 217 3.45 -1.94 -25.02
N ASP A 218 4.38 -2.28 -24.12
CA ASP A 218 4.91 -3.63 -23.89
C ASP A 218 4.39 -4.29 -22.59
N GLY A 219 3.34 -3.72 -21.99
CA GLY A 219 2.76 -4.18 -20.73
C GLY A 219 1.28 -3.85 -20.57
N VAL A 220 0.79 -3.97 -19.35
CA VAL A 220 -0.56 -3.54 -18.96
C VAL A 220 -0.43 -2.20 -18.26
N ALA A 221 -1.20 -1.20 -18.71
CA ALA A 221 -1.25 0.10 -18.06
C ALA A 221 -1.72 -0.07 -16.59
N PRO A 222 -1.08 0.59 -15.61
CA PRO A 222 -1.41 0.44 -14.19
C PRO A 222 -2.89 0.68 -13.84
N THR A 223 -3.57 1.56 -14.59
CA THR A 223 -4.98 1.90 -14.42
C THR A 223 -5.96 0.83 -14.91
N ARG A 224 -5.49 -0.22 -15.61
CA ARG A 224 -6.34 -1.33 -16.09
C ARG A 224 -6.54 -2.44 -15.05
N TRP A 225 -5.69 -2.52 -14.04
CA TRP A 225 -5.81 -3.53 -13.02
C TRP A 225 -7.02 -3.26 -12.12
N THR A 226 -7.83 -4.29 -11.88
CA THR A 226 -8.99 -4.26 -10.99
C THR A 226 -8.80 -5.14 -9.74
N GLY A 227 -7.67 -5.84 -9.65
CA GLY A 227 -7.39 -6.82 -8.61
C GLY A 227 -5.96 -7.32 -8.61
N SER A 228 -5.57 -7.96 -7.51
CA SER A 228 -4.21 -8.47 -7.29
C SER A 228 -4.01 -9.86 -7.92
N ILE A 229 -5.07 -10.66 -8.02
CA ILE A 229 -4.99 -12.06 -8.44
C ILE A 229 -4.35 -12.22 -9.83
N PRO A 230 -4.74 -11.44 -10.87
CA PRO A 230 -4.16 -11.60 -12.20
C PRO A 230 -2.66 -11.25 -12.22
N ILE A 231 -2.24 -10.29 -11.39
CA ILE A 231 -0.84 -9.89 -11.24
C ILE A 231 -0.04 -11.04 -10.61
N LEU A 232 -0.49 -11.55 -9.46
CA LEU A 232 0.19 -12.63 -8.74
C LEU A 232 0.30 -13.90 -9.58
N ARG A 233 -0.79 -14.31 -10.24
CA ARG A 233 -0.78 -15.49 -11.14
C ARG A 233 0.18 -15.29 -12.30
N ARG A 234 0.15 -14.14 -12.96
CA ARG A 234 1.05 -13.86 -14.10
C ARG A 234 2.52 -13.88 -13.69
N TRP A 235 2.85 -13.40 -12.50
CA TRP A 235 4.21 -13.45 -11.97
C TRP A 235 4.68 -14.90 -11.74
N SER A 236 3.85 -15.72 -11.07
CA SER A 236 4.15 -17.13 -10.77
C SER A 236 4.22 -17.99 -12.04
N GLU A 237 3.18 -17.93 -12.90
CA GLU A 237 3.10 -18.67 -14.17
C GLU A 237 4.20 -18.26 -15.16
N GLY A 238 4.63 -17.00 -15.10
CA GLY A 238 5.76 -16.47 -15.87
C GLY A 238 7.13 -16.96 -15.40
N GLY A 239 7.19 -17.82 -14.37
CA GLY A 239 8.44 -18.29 -13.78
C GLY A 239 9.18 -17.19 -13.04
N THR A 240 8.47 -16.40 -12.22
CA THR A 240 8.99 -15.26 -11.44
C THR A 240 9.45 -14.07 -12.29
N GLN A 241 8.86 -13.91 -13.48
CA GLN A 241 9.09 -12.73 -14.32
C GLN A 241 8.24 -11.56 -13.83
N ARG A 242 8.89 -10.40 -13.69
CA ARG A 242 8.24 -9.13 -13.29
C ARG A 242 7.02 -8.81 -14.17
N VAL A 243 5.93 -8.45 -13.54
CA VAL A 243 4.67 -8.06 -14.19
C VAL A 243 4.71 -6.58 -14.52
N ARG A 244 4.45 -6.27 -15.78
CA ARG A 244 4.41 -4.91 -16.32
C ARG A 244 2.96 -4.44 -16.45
N TYR A 245 2.54 -3.30 -15.88
CA TYR A 245 3.24 -2.38 -14.98
C TYR A 245 2.37 -2.05 -13.77
N GLY A 246 2.95 -1.42 -12.75
CA GLY A 246 2.25 -0.91 -11.58
C GLY A 246 2.64 0.52 -11.21
N GLN A 247 1.82 1.11 -10.35
CA GLN A 247 2.08 2.37 -9.64
C GLN A 247 1.71 2.17 -8.15
N CYS A 248 1.90 3.18 -7.30
CA CYS A 248 1.81 3.06 -5.83
C CYS A 248 0.57 2.30 -5.33
N TRP A 249 -0.63 2.58 -5.85
CA TRP A 249 -1.85 1.87 -5.42
C TRP A 249 -1.87 0.39 -5.84
N VAL A 250 -1.26 0.03 -6.97
CA VAL A 250 -1.12 -1.36 -7.43
C VAL A 250 -0.17 -2.10 -6.49
N PHE A 251 0.99 -1.50 -6.17
CA PHE A 251 1.94 -2.08 -5.23
C PHE A 251 1.31 -2.26 -3.84
N SER A 252 0.67 -1.21 -3.31
CA SER A 252 -0.05 -1.24 -2.03
C SER A 252 -1.10 -2.36 -2.01
N ALA A 253 -1.91 -2.50 -3.06
CA ALA A 253 -2.97 -3.50 -3.09
C ALA A 253 -2.46 -4.94 -3.21
N VAL A 254 -1.39 -5.16 -3.99
CA VAL A 254 -0.70 -6.46 -4.07
C VAL A 254 -0.07 -6.81 -2.73
N ALA A 255 0.62 -5.87 -2.06
CA ALA A 255 1.18 -6.08 -0.72
C ALA A 255 0.08 -6.42 0.30
N CYS A 256 -1.03 -5.68 0.29
CA CYS A 256 -2.18 -5.93 1.16
C CYS A 256 -2.72 -7.36 0.97
N THR A 257 -2.82 -7.83 -0.29
CA THR A 257 -3.28 -9.19 -0.61
C THR A 257 -2.38 -10.25 -0.01
N ILE A 258 -1.07 -10.12 -0.19
CA ILE A 258 -0.09 -11.07 0.34
C ILE A 258 -0.11 -11.07 1.87
N LEU A 259 -0.08 -9.90 2.49
CA LEU A 259 -0.04 -9.78 3.96
C LEU A 259 -1.32 -10.31 4.62
N ARG A 260 -2.51 -10.02 4.05
CA ARG A 260 -3.78 -10.61 4.48
C ARG A 260 -3.78 -12.13 4.32
N CYS A 261 -3.29 -12.63 3.19
CA CYS A 261 -3.18 -14.06 2.93
C CYS A 261 -2.30 -14.76 3.98
N LEU A 262 -1.17 -14.16 4.35
CA LEU A 262 -0.25 -14.70 5.36
C LEU A 262 -0.80 -14.58 6.80
N GLY A 263 -1.88 -13.82 7.00
CA GLY A 263 -2.56 -13.65 8.29
C GLY A 263 -2.13 -12.42 9.09
N ILE A 264 -1.45 -11.46 8.47
CA ILE A 264 -1.08 -10.18 9.09
C ILE A 264 -2.19 -9.17 8.82
N PRO A 265 -2.90 -8.63 9.83
CA PRO A 265 -3.98 -7.67 9.60
C PRO A 265 -3.44 -6.42 8.88
N THR A 266 -3.98 -6.12 7.70
CA THR A 266 -3.42 -5.11 6.80
C THR A 266 -4.50 -4.29 6.10
N ARG A 267 -4.26 -2.99 5.92
CA ARG A 267 -5.13 -2.05 5.19
C ARG A 267 -4.33 -1.15 4.25
N CYS A 268 -4.90 -0.79 3.11
CA CYS A 268 -4.33 0.22 2.21
C CYS A 268 -4.60 1.62 2.75
N VAL A 269 -3.62 2.50 2.61
CA VAL A 269 -3.69 3.91 3.03
C VAL A 269 -3.33 4.79 1.83
N THR A 270 -4.05 5.89 1.68
CA THR A 270 -3.79 6.93 0.68
C THR A 270 -3.46 8.23 1.39
N ASN A 271 -2.29 8.79 1.12
CA ASN A 271 -1.89 10.13 1.55
C ASN A 271 -2.05 11.12 0.41
N TYR A 272 -2.71 12.26 0.62
CA TYR A 272 -2.82 13.29 -0.41
C TYR A 272 -1.78 14.39 -0.22
N SER A 273 -1.33 14.94 -1.35
CA SER A 273 -0.20 15.87 -1.38
C SER A 273 1.02 15.25 -0.71
N SER A 274 1.34 14.00 -1.06
CA SER A 274 2.44 13.25 -0.47
C SER A 274 3.76 13.82 -0.95
N ALA A 275 4.63 14.18 -0.02
CA ALA A 275 5.97 14.60 -0.35
C ALA A 275 6.84 13.38 -0.67
N HIS A 276 7.72 13.52 -1.65
CA HIS A 276 8.83 12.59 -1.87
C HIS A 276 10.11 13.39 -1.65
N ASP A 277 10.66 13.34 -0.44
CA ASP A 277 11.90 14.01 -0.03
C ASP A 277 13.07 13.07 -0.24
N THR A 278 14.03 13.46 -1.09
CA THR A 278 15.21 12.65 -1.39
C THR A 278 16.46 13.06 -0.61
N GLU A 279 16.41 14.15 0.15
CA GLU A 279 17.54 14.68 0.91
C GLU A 279 17.40 14.45 2.43
N GLY A 280 16.25 13.94 2.89
CA GLY A 280 15.99 13.63 4.29
C GLY A 280 15.99 14.86 5.19
N ASN A 281 15.78 16.05 4.60
CA ASN A 281 15.82 17.34 5.28
C ASN A 281 14.43 17.82 5.73
N VAL A 282 13.39 16.98 5.52
CA VAL A 282 12.00 17.25 5.93
C VAL A 282 11.44 18.50 5.25
N SER A 283 11.91 18.77 4.04
CA SER A 283 11.44 19.81 3.13
C SER A 283 11.52 19.34 1.68
N VAL A 284 10.69 19.91 0.83
CA VAL A 284 10.68 19.67 -0.61
C VAL A 284 10.90 21.01 -1.30
N ASP A 285 11.98 21.10 -2.07
CA ASP A 285 12.38 22.32 -2.76
C ASP A 285 11.84 22.33 -4.20
N PHE A 286 11.04 23.34 -4.53
CA PHE A 286 10.64 23.64 -5.91
C PHE A 286 11.48 24.77 -6.47
N LEU A 287 12.16 24.52 -7.59
CA LEU A 287 13.00 25.51 -8.26
C LEU A 287 12.29 26.02 -9.52
N PHE A 288 12.13 27.34 -9.62
CA PHE A 288 11.58 28.01 -10.79
C PHE A 288 12.60 29.01 -11.35
N ASN A 289 12.71 29.13 -12.67
CA ASN A 289 13.49 30.21 -13.28
C ASN A 289 12.67 31.52 -13.35
N GLU A 290 13.30 32.61 -13.81
CA GLU A 290 12.64 33.91 -13.99
C GLU A 290 11.48 33.91 -15.02
N HIS A 291 11.39 32.87 -15.85
CA HIS A 291 10.30 32.62 -16.79
C HIS A 291 9.22 31.67 -16.24
N LEU A 292 9.34 31.26 -14.97
CA LEU A 292 8.41 30.39 -14.25
C LEU A 292 8.36 28.96 -14.76
N GLU A 293 9.36 28.57 -15.53
CA GLU A 293 9.57 27.18 -15.89
C GLU A 293 10.13 26.47 -14.66
N ASN A 294 9.55 25.31 -14.36
CA ASN A 294 10.07 24.46 -13.32
C ASN A 294 11.42 23.91 -13.81
N VAL A 295 12.51 24.37 -13.18
CA VAL A 295 13.88 23.97 -13.48
C VAL A 295 14.40 22.92 -12.50
N SER A 296 13.48 22.18 -11.88
CA SER A 296 13.81 21.03 -11.04
C SER A 296 14.19 19.80 -11.87
N GLU A 297 14.44 19.94 -13.18
CA GLU A 297 14.87 18.84 -14.05
C GLU A 297 16.09 18.10 -13.45
N GLY A 298 15.92 16.79 -13.27
CA GLY A 298 16.93 15.91 -12.64
C GLY A 298 16.81 15.74 -11.12
N ARG A 299 15.94 16.51 -10.44
CA ARG A 299 15.58 16.26 -9.03
C ARG A 299 14.41 15.28 -8.94
N LYS A 300 14.49 14.37 -7.96
CA LYS A 300 13.44 13.39 -7.64
C LYS A 300 12.37 13.93 -6.68
N ASP A 301 12.57 15.14 -6.18
CA ASP A 301 11.67 15.79 -5.25
C ASP A 301 10.37 16.17 -5.96
N MET A 302 9.26 15.58 -5.52
CA MET A 302 7.95 15.78 -6.11
C MET A 302 6.88 15.78 -5.02
N ILE A 303 5.83 16.57 -5.23
CA ILE A 303 4.57 16.34 -4.50
C ILE A 303 3.68 15.51 -5.40
N TRP A 304 3.31 14.35 -4.90
CA TRP A 304 2.35 13.48 -5.55
C TRP A 304 0.95 13.93 -5.15
N ASN A 305 0.03 13.96 -6.11
CA ASN A 305 -1.38 14.29 -5.82
C ASN A 305 -1.94 13.37 -4.73
N TYR A 306 -1.59 12.10 -4.84
CA TYR A 306 -1.71 11.13 -3.79
C TYR A 306 -0.61 10.09 -3.91
N HIS A 307 -0.33 9.42 -2.80
CA HIS A 307 0.54 8.26 -2.74
C HIS A 307 -0.13 7.19 -1.87
N CYS A 308 0.13 5.92 -2.18
CA CYS A 308 -0.50 4.80 -1.50
C CYS A 308 0.53 3.82 -0.94
N TRP A 309 0.36 3.46 0.33
CA TRP A 309 1.12 2.41 1.02
C TRP A 309 0.15 1.47 1.75
N VAL A 310 0.65 0.55 2.58
CA VAL A 310 -0.18 -0.25 3.49
C VAL A 310 0.23 -0.04 4.94
N GLU A 311 -0.73 -0.20 5.85
CA GLU A 311 -0.47 -0.37 7.27
C GLU A 311 -0.71 -1.83 7.67
N SER A 312 0.23 -2.43 8.39
CA SER A 312 0.06 -3.76 9.00
C SER A 312 0.12 -3.69 10.52
N TRP A 313 -0.74 -4.46 11.18
CA TRP A 313 -0.82 -4.52 12.64
C TRP A 313 0.12 -5.58 13.20
N MET A 314 1.05 -5.17 14.07
CA MET A 314 1.96 -6.09 14.76
C MET A 314 2.56 -5.45 16.02
N ARG A 315 3.06 -6.29 16.93
CA ARG A 315 3.96 -5.85 18.01
C ARG A 315 5.37 -5.56 17.46
N ARG A 316 6.05 -4.61 18.09
CA ARG A 316 7.43 -4.20 17.79
C ARG A 316 8.34 -4.53 18.96
N GLU A 317 8.52 -5.83 19.20
CA GLU A 317 9.41 -6.35 20.25
C GLU A 317 10.88 -5.94 20.03
N ASP A 318 11.20 -5.53 18.81
CA ASP A 318 12.50 -5.03 18.37
C ASP A 318 12.72 -3.54 18.64
N LEU A 319 11.72 -2.85 19.21
CA LEU A 319 11.71 -1.42 19.58
C LEU A 319 11.38 -1.22 21.08
N PRO A 320 11.58 0.00 21.63
CA PRO A 320 11.06 0.34 22.94
C PRO A 320 9.54 0.13 23.06
N LYS A 321 9.04 -0.07 24.29
CA LYS A 321 7.60 -0.21 24.53
C LYS A 321 6.83 1.02 24.04
N GLY A 322 5.67 0.80 23.43
CA GLY A 322 4.75 1.84 23.00
C GLY A 322 4.56 1.93 21.48
N TYR A 323 5.41 1.27 20.68
CA TYR A 323 5.37 1.33 19.21
C TYR A 323 4.69 0.14 18.53
N ASP A 324 3.95 -0.66 19.32
CA ASP A 324 3.05 -1.70 18.80
C ASP A 324 1.88 -1.08 18.01
N GLY A 325 1.21 -1.90 17.21
CA GLY A 325 0.01 -1.52 16.46
C GLY A 325 0.31 -1.33 14.98
N TRP A 326 -0.27 -0.30 14.35
CA TRP A 326 -0.13 -0.04 12.92
C TRP A 326 1.29 0.39 12.54
N GLN A 327 1.85 -0.31 11.55
CA GLN A 327 3.16 -0.05 10.97
C GLN A 327 3.01 0.26 9.47
N VAL A 328 3.54 1.39 9.02
CA VAL A 328 3.63 1.78 7.61
C VAL A 328 4.60 0.85 6.89
N LEU A 329 4.16 0.34 5.74
CA LEU A 329 4.90 -0.50 4.83
C LEU A 329 4.65 0.04 3.42
N ASP A 330 5.69 0.56 2.78
CA ASP A 330 5.57 1.06 1.42
C ASP A 330 6.36 0.17 0.45
N PRO A 331 5.67 -0.61 -0.40
CA PRO A 331 6.29 -1.40 -1.45
C PRO A 331 6.70 -0.57 -2.68
N THR A 332 6.35 0.72 -2.73
CA THR A 332 6.69 1.59 -3.85
C THR A 332 8.20 1.89 -3.83
N PRO A 333 8.90 1.70 -4.95
CA PRO A 333 10.36 1.84 -5.02
C PRO A 333 10.80 3.30 -5.12
N GLN A 334 10.60 4.05 -4.03
CA GLN A 334 10.94 5.45 -3.90
C GLN A 334 12.40 5.61 -3.45
N GLU A 335 12.69 5.17 -2.23
CA GLU A 335 14.01 5.24 -1.62
C GLU A 335 14.58 3.86 -1.29
N ARG A 336 15.91 3.79 -1.24
CA ARG A 336 16.62 2.55 -0.86
C ARG A 336 16.86 2.55 0.65
N SER A 337 16.37 1.52 1.33
CA SER A 337 16.66 1.24 2.73
C SER A 337 17.62 0.05 2.81
N ASP A 338 18.76 0.22 3.48
CA ASP A 338 19.87 -0.76 3.50
C ASP A 338 20.33 -1.22 2.10
N GLY A 339 20.24 -0.31 1.12
CA GLY A 339 20.61 -0.59 -0.27
C GLY A 339 19.55 -1.32 -1.10
N VAL A 340 18.36 -1.60 -0.56
CA VAL A 340 17.25 -2.29 -1.25
C VAL A 340 16.04 -1.36 -1.33
N TYR A 341 15.30 -1.38 -2.45
CA TYR A 341 14.03 -0.67 -2.58
C TYR A 341 12.95 -1.32 -1.72
N CYS A 342 12.87 -0.87 -0.47
CA CYS A 342 11.85 -1.25 0.49
C CYS A 342 11.68 -0.13 1.53
N CYS A 343 10.50 -0.04 2.12
CA CYS A 343 10.24 0.91 3.20
C CYS A 343 9.40 0.26 4.30
N GLY A 344 9.76 0.50 5.55
CA GLY A 344 9.09 0.00 6.74
C GLY A 344 9.53 -1.42 7.16
N PRO A 345 8.88 -2.00 8.20
CA PRO A 345 7.75 -1.46 8.97
C PRO A 345 8.14 -0.26 9.85
N CYS A 346 7.45 0.87 9.63
CA CYS A 346 7.64 2.12 10.35
C CYS A 346 6.45 2.36 11.31
N PRO A 347 6.63 2.51 12.63
CA PRO A 347 5.49 2.71 13.53
C PRO A 347 4.75 4.01 13.20
N VAL A 348 3.43 3.94 12.97
CA VAL A 348 2.61 5.14 12.73
C VAL A 348 2.71 6.13 13.90
N LEU A 349 2.80 5.60 15.13
CA LEU A 349 3.01 6.42 16.32
C LEU A 349 4.36 7.15 16.30
N ALA A 350 5.44 6.51 15.82
CA ALA A 350 6.75 7.15 15.72
C ALA A 350 6.70 8.35 14.75
N VAL A 351 5.97 8.21 13.65
CA VAL A 351 5.70 9.31 12.71
C VAL A 351 4.95 10.44 13.41
N ARG A 352 3.86 10.13 14.12
CA ARG A 352 3.08 11.14 14.86
C ARG A 352 3.87 11.91 15.90
N GLU A 353 4.75 11.22 16.61
CA GLU A 353 5.55 11.81 17.69
C GLU A 353 6.92 12.35 17.22
N GLY A 354 7.21 12.36 15.92
CA GLY A 354 8.46 12.90 15.35
C GLY A 354 9.71 12.12 15.70
N GLU A 355 9.59 10.80 15.91
CA GLU A 355 10.69 9.90 16.28
C GLU A 355 11.42 9.37 15.05
N VAL A 356 12.04 10.28 14.28
CA VAL A 356 12.71 10.02 13.00
C VAL A 356 14.00 9.18 13.08
N GLY A 357 14.40 8.75 14.28
CA GLY A 357 15.56 7.87 14.49
C GLY A 357 15.22 6.39 14.61
N MET A 358 13.93 6.02 14.56
CA MET A 358 13.52 4.63 14.78
C MET A 358 13.52 3.83 13.48
N LYS A 359 13.88 2.56 13.60
CA LYS A 359 13.75 1.63 12.49
C LYS A 359 12.27 1.28 12.24
N TYR A 360 11.83 1.14 11.00
CA TYR A 360 12.58 1.38 9.76
C TYR A 360 12.11 2.68 9.13
N ASP A 361 13.00 3.40 8.45
CA ASP A 361 12.64 4.45 7.49
C ASP A 361 11.77 5.61 8.02
N THR A 362 11.79 5.84 9.34
CA THR A 362 10.90 6.83 9.97
C THR A 362 11.12 8.24 9.48
N THR A 363 12.36 8.67 9.18
CA THR A 363 12.62 9.98 8.56
C THR A 363 11.88 10.13 7.24
N PHE A 364 11.97 9.12 6.37
CA PHE A 364 11.34 9.15 5.05
C PHE A 364 9.83 9.24 5.18
N VAL A 365 9.21 8.32 5.93
CA VAL A 365 7.76 8.30 6.14
C VAL A 365 7.27 9.57 6.83
N PHE A 366 8.06 10.14 7.75
CA PHE A 366 7.74 11.42 8.38
C PHE A 366 7.73 12.56 7.37
N SER A 367 8.73 12.63 6.48
CA SER A 367 8.77 13.63 5.41
C SER A 367 7.55 13.52 4.49
N GLU A 368 7.10 12.30 4.15
CA GLU A 368 5.96 12.10 3.24
C GLU A 368 4.67 12.80 3.70
N VAL A 369 4.48 12.95 5.02
CA VAL A 369 3.27 13.53 5.63
C VAL A 369 3.47 14.89 6.29
N ASN A 370 4.72 15.32 6.50
CA ASN A 370 5.05 16.55 7.24
C ASN A 370 6.03 17.49 6.52
N ALA A 371 6.52 17.21 5.31
CA ALA A 371 7.50 18.08 4.67
C ALA A 371 6.97 19.51 4.41
N ASP A 372 7.84 20.51 4.58
CA ASP A 372 7.55 21.87 4.12
C ASP A 372 7.81 21.99 2.62
N LEU A 373 6.94 22.70 1.92
CA LEU A 373 7.16 23.04 0.51
C LEU A 373 7.84 24.40 0.45
N ILE A 374 9.08 24.42 -0.01
CA ILE A 374 9.86 25.64 -0.15
C ILE A 374 10.00 25.93 -1.64
N CYS A 375 9.48 27.06 -2.08
CA CYS A 375 9.67 27.51 -3.45
C CYS A 375 10.86 28.46 -3.51
N TRP A 376 11.70 28.26 -4.51
CA TRP A 376 12.88 29.05 -4.80
C TRP A 376 12.80 29.58 -6.23
N MET A 377 13.21 30.84 -6.40
CA MET A 377 13.52 31.40 -7.71
C MET A 377 15.01 31.28 -7.96
N VAL A 378 15.37 30.70 -9.09
CA VAL A 378 16.73 30.52 -9.57
C VAL A 378 17.00 31.57 -10.64
N ARG A 379 17.97 32.44 -10.38
CA ARG A 379 18.43 33.45 -11.34
C ARG A 379 19.39 32.85 -12.37
N PRO A 380 19.61 33.51 -13.53
CA PRO A 380 20.54 33.01 -14.56
C PRO A 380 21.98 32.78 -14.09
N ASP A 381 22.41 33.46 -13.02
CA ASP A 381 23.72 33.29 -12.38
C ASP A 381 23.79 32.10 -11.40
N GLY A 382 22.68 31.38 -11.20
CA GLY A 382 22.54 30.25 -10.30
C GLY A 382 22.18 30.62 -8.86
N GLU A 383 22.02 31.91 -8.53
CA GLU A 383 21.59 32.36 -7.21
C GLU A 383 20.14 31.91 -6.93
N ARG A 384 19.89 31.40 -5.71
CA ARG A 384 18.57 30.94 -5.27
C ARG A 384 17.98 31.90 -4.24
N THR A 385 16.80 32.43 -4.53
CA THR A 385 16.03 33.26 -3.59
C THR A 385 14.80 32.49 -3.13
N ARG A 386 14.63 32.30 -1.83
CA ARG A 386 13.42 31.69 -1.26
C ARG A 386 12.25 32.65 -1.46
N VAL A 387 11.21 32.19 -2.13
CA VAL A 387 10.05 33.03 -2.47
C VAL A 387 8.82 32.70 -1.65
N SER A 388 8.58 31.42 -1.34
CA SER A 388 7.46 31.05 -0.50
C SER A 388 7.76 29.80 0.30
N THR A 389 7.06 29.65 1.43
CA THR A 389 7.05 28.39 2.18
C THR A 389 5.67 28.06 2.63
N ASN A 390 5.29 26.82 2.38
CA ASN A 390 3.99 26.30 2.65
C ASN A 390 4.15 25.04 3.51
N SER A 391 3.70 25.15 4.76
CA SER A 391 3.88 24.13 5.79
C SER A 391 2.61 23.33 6.09
N ASP A 392 1.49 23.63 5.43
CA ASP A 392 0.17 23.03 5.70
C ASP A 392 -0.41 22.23 4.52
N THR A 393 0.39 22.01 3.48
CA THR A 393 -0.09 21.38 2.22
C THR A 393 0.21 19.90 2.11
N VAL A 394 1.30 19.41 2.72
CA VAL A 394 1.69 18.00 2.65
C VAL A 394 0.88 17.17 3.65
N GLY A 395 0.60 15.91 3.33
CA GLY A 395 0.04 14.98 4.32
C GLY A 395 -1.45 15.19 4.60
N ARG A 396 -2.29 15.35 3.58
CA ARG A 396 -3.71 15.72 3.77
C ARG A 396 -4.62 14.52 3.60
N ASN A 397 -5.74 14.55 4.33
CA ASN A 397 -6.85 13.59 4.21
C ASN A 397 -6.34 12.14 4.12
N ILE A 398 -5.39 11.75 4.97
CA ILE A 398 -4.82 10.40 4.94
C ILE A 398 -5.96 9.43 5.16
N SER A 399 -6.22 8.58 4.17
CA SER A 399 -7.49 7.88 4.02
C SER A 399 -7.30 6.38 3.97
N THR A 400 -8.24 5.66 4.57
CA THR A 400 -8.37 4.20 4.41
C THR A 400 -9.84 3.82 4.29
N LYS A 401 -10.13 2.58 3.89
CA LYS A 401 -11.50 2.05 3.89
C LYS A 401 -11.92 1.77 5.33
N SER A 402 -13.13 2.17 5.70
CA SER A 402 -13.65 1.87 7.03
C SER A 402 -13.92 0.37 7.22
N ALA A 403 -13.69 -0.11 8.44
CA ALA A 403 -14.06 -1.47 8.85
C ALA A 403 -15.58 -1.70 8.96
N TYR A 404 -16.37 -0.62 8.95
CA TYR A 404 -17.82 -0.66 9.18
C TYR A 404 -18.65 -0.38 7.91
N GLY A 405 -18.00 -0.24 6.75
CA GLY A 405 -18.68 -0.07 5.47
C GLY A 405 -17.80 0.48 4.36
N ASP A 406 -18.41 0.68 3.20
CA ASP A 406 -17.76 1.13 1.98
C ASP A 406 -17.65 2.66 1.90
N TYR A 407 -17.07 3.24 2.94
CA TYR A 407 -16.84 4.68 3.02
C TYR A 407 -15.43 5.00 3.52
N ARG A 408 -15.02 6.24 3.26
CA ARG A 408 -13.70 6.76 3.60
C ARG A 408 -13.60 7.03 5.09
N GLU A 409 -12.57 6.47 5.71
CA GLU A 409 -12.13 6.81 7.05
C GLU A 409 -10.91 7.72 6.96
N ASP A 410 -10.98 8.87 7.62
CA ASP A 410 -9.87 9.81 7.71
C ASP A 410 -9.01 9.49 8.93
N ILE A 411 -7.77 9.11 8.69
CA ILE A 411 -6.79 8.71 9.70
C ILE A 411 -5.63 9.70 9.82
N THR A 412 -5.78 10.93 9.32
CA THR A 412 -4.71 11.96 9.35
C THR A 412 -4.21 12.22 10.78
N ALA A 413 -5.11 12.23 11.77
CA ALA A 413 -4.77 12.43 13.17
C ALA A 413 -3.90 11.30 13.78
N ASN A 414 -3.83 10.13 13.12
CA ASN A 414 -2.93 9.05 13.53
C ASN A 414 -1.48 9.34 13.13
N TYR A 415 -1.26 10.15 12.08
CA TYR A 415 0.07 10.45 11.53
C TYR A 415 0.63 11.79 12.00
N LYS A 416 -0.22 12.76 12.30
CA LYS A 416 0.23 14.08 12.73
C LYS A 416 -0.80 14.82 13.57
N TYR A 417 -0.29 15.75 14.37
CA TYR A 417 -1.11 16.70 15.12
C TYR A 417 -1.74 17.74 14.18
N PRO A 418 -2.85 18.40 14.60
CA PRO A 418 -3.47 19.44 13.77
C PRO A 418 -2.50 20.56 13.43
N GLU A 419 -2.54 21.01 12.17
CA GLU A 419 -1.74 22.13 11.67
C GLU A 419 -1.93 23.38 12.52
N GLY A 420 -0.84 24.05 12.87
CA GLY A 420 -0.81 25.22 13.74
C GLY A 420 -0.86 24.93 15.24
N SER A 421 -1.01 23.67 15.67
CA SER A 421 -1.05 23.32 17.09
C SER A 421 0.33 23.38 17.74
N LEU A 422 0.37 23.58 19.07
CA LEU A 422 1.63 23.57 19.82
C LEU A 422 2.36 22.22 19.71
N MET A 423 1.61 21.12 19.67
CA MET A 423 2.18 19.77 19.56
C MET A 423 2.79 19.53 18.17
N GLU A 424 2.13 19.99 17.10
CA GLU A 424 2.66 19.92 15.73
C GLU A 424 4.02 20.63 15.64
N ARG A 425 4.13 21.84 16.18
CA ARG A 425 5.40 22.60 16.20
C ARG A 425 6.50 21.94 17.03
N GLU A 426 6.14 21.36 18.17
CA GLU A 426 7.11 20.65 19.02
C GLU A 426 7.62 19.37 18.34
N VAL A 427 6.74 18.62 17.70
CA VAL A 427 7.09 17.43 16.90
C VAL A 427 8.00 17.80 15.72
N TYR A 428 7.70 18.89 15.01
CA TYR A 428 8.54 19.39 13.91
C TYR A 428 9.94 19.74 14.42
N ARG A 429 10.04 20.46 15.54
CA ARG A 429 11.31 20.81 16.16
C ARG A 429 12.10 19.57 16.59
N LYS A 430 11.41 18.58 17.16
CA LYS A 430 12.00 17.30 17.58
C LYS A 430 12.55 16.51 16.39
N ALA A 431 11.83 16.48 15.27
CA ALA A 431 12.26 15.84 14.02
C ALA A 431 13.39 16.59 13.28
N GLY A 432 13.95 17.65 13.88
CA GLY A 432 15.06 18.43 13.30
C GLY A 432 14.61 19.50 12.30
N LYS A 433 13.30 19.74 12.15
CA LYS A 433 12.76 20.74 11.24
C LYS A 433 12.98 22.14 11.79
N ARG A 434 13.45 23.06 10.94
CA ARG A 434 13.52 24.48 11.28
C ARG A 434 12.10 25.04 11.27
N VAL A 435 11.48 25.15 12.44
CA VAL A 435 10.22 25.89 12.60
C VAL A 435 10.52 27.36 12.34
N SER A 436 10.31 27.82 11.11
CA SER A 436 10.32 29.26 10.83
C SER A 436 9.23 29.89 11.68
N ARG A 437 9.58 30.93 12.46
CA ARG A 437 8.57 31.89 12.88
C ARG A 437 7.86 32.34 11.59
N PRO A 438 6.52 32.52 11.58
CA PRO A 438 5.88 33.16 10.45
C PRO A 438 6.69 34.43 10.18
N ASP A 439 7.35 34.51 9.03
CA ASP A 439 8.11 35.69 8.69
C ASP A 439 7.13 36.85 8.85
N GLY A 440 7.50 37.84 9.67
CA GLY A 440 6.66 39.00 9.96
C GLY A 440 6.38 39.88 8.75
N GLY A 441 6.71 39.43 7.54
CA GLY A 441 6.16 39.94 6.30
C GLY A 441 4.82 39.27 6.05
N SER A 442 3.74 39.87 6.55
CA SER A 442 2.42 39.61 5.99
C SER A 442 2.48 39.98 4.50
N GLY A 443 2.68 39.00 3.63
CA GLY A 443 2.43 39.17 2.21
C GLY A 443 1.02 39.75 2.08
N GLN A 444 0.92 41.00 1.65
CA GLN A 444 -0.36 41.69 1.57
C GLN A 444 -1.28 41.03 0.54
N LEU A 445 -0.73 40.23 -0.38
CA LEU A 445 -1.46 39.59 -1.46
C LEU A 445 -1.66 38.09 -1.20
N VAL A 446 -2.91 37.65 -1.29
CA VAL A 446 -3.34 36.24 -1.19
C VAL A 446 -3.75 35.76 -2.57
N LEU A 447 -3.12 34.70 -3.05
CA LEU A 447 -3.44 34.03 -4.31
C LEU A 447 -4.25 32.76 -4.05
N SER A 448 -5.32 32.55 -4.81
CA SER A 448 -6.11 31.32 -4.77
C SER A 448 -6.56 30.90 -6.18
N ILE A 449 -6.63 29.58 -6.41
CA ILE A 449 -7.13 28.99 -7.65
C ILE A 449 -8.40 28.21 -7.29
N LYS A 450 -9.51 28.51 -7.96
CA LYS A 450 -10.79 27.83 -7.82
C LYS A 450 -11.20 27.26 -9.17
N HIS A 451 -11.85 26.11 -9.17
CA HIS A 451 -12.38 25.53 -10.40
C HIS A 451 -13.78 24.98 -10.16
N THR A 452 -14.56 24.88 -11.23
CA THR A 452 -15.79 24.09 -11.21
C THR A 452 -15.46 22.60 -11.36
N GLN A 453 -16.42 21.72 -11.08
CA GLN A 453 -16.23 20.29 -11.34
C GLN A 453 -16.02 20.06 -12.84
N ALA A 454 -14.79 19.75 -13.23
CA ALA A 454 -14.42 19.50 -14.61
C ALA A 454 -14.82 18.07 -15.02
N VAL A 455 -15.43 17.92 -16.19
CA VAL A 455 -15.76 16.61 -16.78
C VAL A 455 -14.86 16.41 -17.99
N HIS A 456 -14.20 15.25 -18.08
CA HIS A 456 -13.33 14.94 -19.21
C HIS A 456 -14.15 15.01 -20.51
N GLY A 457 -13.69 15.80 -21.49
CA GLY A 457 -14.38 15.99 -22.77
C GLY A 457 -15.14 17.31 -22.88
N THR A 458 -15.19 18.10 -21.80
CA THR A 458 -15.92 19.39 -21.74
C THR A 458 -14.98 20.57 -21.58
N ASP A 459 -15.43 21.74 -22.01
CA ASP A 459 -14.75 23.00 -21.71
C ASP A 459 -15.17 23.51 -20.34
N PHE A 460 -14.24 24.03 -19.54
CA PHE A 460 -14.52 24.54 -18.20
C PHE A 460 -13.64 25.73 -17.82
N ASP A 461 -14.07 26.46 -16.79
CA ASP A 461 -13.39 27.67 -16.31
C ASP A 461 -12.62 27.38 -15.03
N VAL A 462 -11.41 27.93 -14.98
CA VAL A 462 -10.57 28.04 -13.79
C VAL A 462 -10.46 29.51 -13.41
N PHE A 463 -10.76 29.82 -12.15
CA PHE A 463 -10.76 31.16 -11.59
C PHE A 463 -9.50 31.35 -10.75
N VAL A 464 -8.69 32.34 -11.09
CA VAL A 464 -7.52 32.73 -10.30
C VAL A 464 -7.83 34.06 -9.62
N GLU A 465 -7.87 34.05 -8.29
CA GLU A 465 -8.28 35.20 -7.50
C GLU A 465 -7.12 35.70 -6.65
N VAL A 466 -6.82 36.99 -6.80
CA VAL A 466 -5.83 37.74 -6.04
C VAL A 466 -6.57 38.67 -5.09
N HIS A 467 -6.28 38.59 -3.79
CA HIS A 467 -6.87 39.44 -2.77
C HIS A 467 -5.77 40.21 -2.03
N ASN A 468 -5.84 41.53 -2.02
CA ASN A 468 -4.99 42.36 -1.17
C ASN A 468 -5.62 42.51 0.23
N ILE A 469 -5.03 41.84 1.22
CA ILE A 469 -5.36 41.96 2.64
C ILE A 469 -4.55 43.08 3.34
N GLY A 470 -3.66 43.74 2.61
CA GLY A 470 -2.91 44.91 3.05
C GLY A 470 -3.73 46.19 3.07
N ARG A 471 -3.13 47.25 3.61
CA ARG A 471 -3.73 48.59 3.67
C ARG A 471 -3.32 49.48 2.50
N GLU A 472 -2.31 49.08 1.74
CA GLU A 472 -1.73 49.87 0.66
C GLU A 472 -1.97 49.18 -0.69
N ASP A 473 -2.18 49.98 -1.73
CA ASP A 473 -2.34 49.49 -3.09
C ASP A 473 -1.02 48.91 -3.59
N THR A 474 -1.01 47.59 -3.75
CA THR A 474 0.16 46.88 -4.28
C THR A 474 -0.12 46.49 -5.73
N LEU A 475 0.71 46.96 -6.64
CA LEU A 475 0.69 46.49 -8.03
C LEU A 475 1.43 45.17 -8.11
N ALA A 476 0.76 44.15 -8.64
CA ALA A 476 1.37 42.85 -8.87
C ALA A 476 1.10 42.33 -10.28
N GLN A 477 2.05 41.55 -10.77
CA GLN A 477 1.99 40.81 -12.02
C GLN A 477 1.53 39.39 -11.70
N LEU A 478 0.37 39.02 -12.23
CA LEU A 478 -0.16 37.66 -12.17
C LEU A 478 0.24 36.92 -13.47
N THR A 479 0.83 35.75 -13.32
CA THR A 479 1.08 34.80 -14.40
C THR A 479 0.35 33.50 -14.11
N VAL A 480 -0.51 33.06 -15.02
CA VAL A 480 -1.23 31.78 -14.90
C VAL A 480 -0.86 30.86 -16.06
N MET A 481 -0.54 29.61 -15.74
CA MET A 481 -0.16 28.58 -16.71
C MET A 481 -0.90 27.27 -16.46
N SER A 482 -1.16 26.55 -17.55
CA SER A 482 -1.58 25.15 -17.54
C SER A 482 -0.93 24.43 -18.72
N ILE A 483 -1.02 23.09 -18.78
CA ILE A 483 -0.43 22.28 -19.86
C ILE A 483 -0.75 22.89 -21.24
N ASN A 484 0.30 23.24 -21.99
CA ASN A 484 0.23 23.84 -23.34
C ASN A 484 -0.63 25.11 -23.47
N SER A 485 -0.88 25.84 -22.39
CA SER A 485 -1.50 27.17 -22.45
C SER A 485 -0.43 28.27 -22.49
N PHE A 486 -0.66 29.30 -23.30
CA PHE A 486 0.14 30.52 -23.22
C PHE A 486 0.01 31.16 -21.83
N PRO A 487 1.12 31.65 -21.23
CA PRO A 487 1.06 32.30 -19.93
C PRO A 487 0.17 33.54 -20.03
N LEU A 488 -0.86 33.59 -19.19
CA LEU A 488 -1.72 34.76 -19.10
C LEU A 488 -1.11 35.73 -18.09
N LEU A 489 -0.74 36.91 -18.59
CA LEU A 489 -0.06 37.97 -17.84
C LEU A 489 -1.03 39.12 -17.59
N THR A 490 -1.25 39.49 -16.34
CA THR A 490 -2.19 40.57 -15.98
C THR A 490 -1.68 41.41 -14.82
N HIS A 491 -1.78 42.73 -14.95
CA HIS A 491 -1.51 43.67 -13.86
C HIS A 491 -2.76 43.82 -13.00
N CYS A 492 -2.64 43.56 -11.70
CA CYS A 492 -3.77 43.45 -10.79
C CYS A 492 -3.74 44.56 -9.72
N PRO A 493 -4.78 45.40 -9.58
CA PRO A 493 -4.99 46.22 -8.38
C PRO A 493 -5.86 45.48 -7.32
N LEU A 494 -5.63 45.76 -6.03
CA LEU A 494 -6.44 45.50 -4.80
C LEU A 494 -7.23 44.17 -4.66
N ALA A 495 -8.05 43.80 -5.63
CA ALA A 495 -8.67 42.47 -5.76
C ALA A 495 -8.90 42.19 -7.25
N HIS A 496 -8.27 41.14 -7.79
CA HIS A 496 -8.37 40.77 -9.19
C HIS A 496 -8.88 39.35 -9.33
N LYS A 497 -9.74 39.13 -10.31
CA LYS A 497 -10.23 37.80 -10.67
C LYS A 497 -9.99 37.58 -12.15
N GLU A 498 -9.17 36.58 -12.42
CA GLU A 498 -8.79 36.16 -13.76
C GLU A 498 -9.47 34.84 -14.11
N VAL A 499 -9.87 34.67 -15.37
CA VAL A 499 -10.58 33.47 -15.83
C VAL A 499 -9.79 32.79 -16.94
N MET A 500 -9.30 31.59 -16.67
CA MET A 500 -8.68 30.72 -17.66
C MET A 500 -9.71 29.70 -18.16
N ARG A 501 -10.13 29.85 -19.42
CA ARG A 501 -11.00 28.88 -20.12
C ARG A 501 -10.16 27.74 -20.66
N LEU A 502 -10.31 26.55 -20.11
CA LEU A 502 -9.69 25.33 -20.62
C LEU A 502 -10.64 24.65 -21.61
N ARG A 503 -10.16 24.45 -22.84
CA ARG A 503 -10.94 23.84 -23.92
C ARG A 503 -10.45 22.44 -24.24
N TYR A 504 -11.37 21.51 -24.46
CA TYR A 504 -11.03 20.11 -24.77
C TYR A 504 -10.14 19.98 -26.02
N GLU A 505 -10.34 20.85 -27.01
CA GLU A 505 -9.51 20.90 -28.21
C GLU A 505 -8.01 21.15 -27.91
N HIS A 506 -7.68 21.79 -26.79
CA HIS A 506 -6.30 22.07 -26.38
C HIS A 506 -5.75 21.01 -25.41
N TYR A 507 -6.51 20.70 -24.36
CA TYR A 507 -6.01 19.80 -23.32
C TYR A 507 -6.19 18.31 -23.68
N GLY A 508 -7.13 17.97 -24.56
CA GLY A 508 -7.57 16.59 -24.78
C GLY A 508 -6.48 15.65 -25.27
N ALA A 509 -5.48 16.16 -26.01
CA ALA A 509 -4.32 15.38 -26.46
C ALA A 509 -3.19 15.28 -25.41
N CYS A 510 -3.23 16.12 -24.38
CA CYS A 510 -2.14 16.25 -23.39
C CYS A 510 -2.47 15.60 -22.05
N VAL A 511 -3.77 15.33 -21.79
CA VAL A 511 -4.21 14.64 -20.58
C VAL A 511 -3.80 13.18 -20.63
N THR A 512 -3.14 12.72 -19.57
CA THR A 512 -2.73 11.33 -19.37
C THR A 512 -3.88 10.48 -18.81
N GLU A 513 -3.66 9.18 -18.62
CA GLU A 513 -4.62 8.24 -18.06
C GLU A 513 -5.09 8.59 -16.64
N HIS A 514 -4.37 9.46 -15.93
CA HIS A 514 -4.75 9.95 -14.60
C HIS A 514 -5.79 11.07 -14.65
N ASN A 515 -6.11 11.59 -15.83
CA ASN A 515 -7.18 12.57 -16.04
C ASN A 515 -7.01 13.85 -15.18
N LEU A 516 -5.79 14.36 -15.07
CA LEU A 516 -5.46 15.53 -14.25
C LEU A 516 -4.94 16.67 -15.12
N ILE A 517 -5.32 17.89 -14.77
CA ILE A 517 -4.75 19.12 -15.33
C ILE A 517 -4.14 19.93 -14.21
N ARG A 518 -2.85 20.22 -14.32
CA ARG A 518 -2.14 21.10 -13.40
C ARG A 518 -2.31 22.55 -13.84
N VAL A 519 -2.70 23.41 -12.91
CA VAL A 519 -2.74 24.86 -13.07
C VAL A 519 -1.85 25.50 -12.03
N THR A 520 -0.93 26.33 -12.49
CA THR A 520 0.01 27.07 -11.65
C THR A 520 -0.24 28.56 -11.84
N ALA A 521 -0.37 29.28 -10.74
CA ALA A 521 -0.48 30.72 -10.71
C ALA A 521 0.64 31.31 -9.87
N LEU A 522 1.26 32.37 -10.37
CA LEU A 522 2.30 33.12 -9.70
C LEU A 522 1.92 34.59 -9.65
N LEU A 523 2.08 35.19 -8.48
CA LEU A 523 1.86 36.61 -8.26
C LEU A 523 3.16 37.24 -7.77
N GLN A 524 3.67 38.23 -8.50
CA GLN A 524 4.88 38.96 -8.17
C GLN A 524 4.56 40.44 -7.95
N ASP A 525 4.89 40.98 -6.78
CA ASP A 525 4.74 42.41 -6.52
C ASP A 525 5.99 43.23 -6.90
N SER A 526 5.84 44.55 -6.88
CA SER A 526 6.93 45.50 -7.14
C SER A 526 8.09 45.43 -6.13
N GLY A 527 7.89 44.79 -4.98
CA GLY A 527 8.89 44.59 -3.92
C GLY A 527 9.68 43.28 -4.04
N GLN A 528 9.53 42.53 -5.15
CA GLN A 528 10.09 41.20 -5.38
C GLN A 528 9.55 40.10 -4.46
N HIS A 529 8.43 40.33 -3.77
CA HIS A 529 7.74 39.26 -3.08
C HIS A 529 6.88 38.48 -4.08
N VAL A 530 6.95 37.15 -3.97
CA VAL A 530 6.40 36.21 -4.94
C VAL A 530 5.54 35.19 -4.22
N VAL A 531 4.29 35.05 -4.66
CA VAL A 531 3.35 34.06 -4.15
C VAL A 531 3.04 33.06 -5.27
N LEU A 532 3.34 31.79 -5.03
CA LEU A 532 3.03 30.70 -5.96
C LEU A 532 1.89 29.83 -5.41
N ARG A 533 0.95 29.46 -6.27
CA ARG A 533 -0.07 28.46 -5.99
C ARG A 533 -0.20 27.48 -7.15
N GLU A 534 -0.32 26.21 -6.81
CA GLU A 534 -0.58 25.14 -7.77
C GLU A 534 -1.83 24.37 -7.33
N VAL A 535 -2.67 24.02 -8.29
CA VAL A 535 -3.81 23.11 -8.10
C VAL A 535 -3.79 22.07 -9.20
N ASN A 536 -3.99 20.81 -8.83
CA ASN A 536 -4.22 19.71 -9.76
C ASN A 536 -5.72 19.46 -9.83
N ILE A 537 -6.30 19.65 -11.03
CA ILE A 537 -7.73 19.56 -11.30
C ILE A 537 -8.05 18.17 -11.86
N PRO A 538 -8.71 17.27 -11.10
CA PRO A 538 -9.13 15.98 -11.61
C PRO A 538 -10.38 16.10 -12.48
N LEU A 539 -10.26 15.63 -13.73
CA LEU A 539 -11.36 15.51 -14.66
C LEU A 539 -12.22 14.31 -14.30
N LYS A 540 -13.50 14.55 -14.04
CA LYS A 540 -14.47 13.50 -13.75
C LYS A 540 -14.69 12.64 -14.99
N MET A 541 -14.50 11.35 -14.80
CA MET A 541 -14.74 10.31 -15.79
C MET A 541 -16.19 9.79 -15.73
N PRO A 542 -16.73 9.26 -16.84
CA PRO A 542 -18.06 8.67 -16.86
C PRO A 542 -18.07 7.42 -15.98
N ARG A 543 -19.15 7.23 -15.21
CA ARG A 543 -19.29 6.03 -14.37
C ARG A 543 -19.79 4.87 -15.21
N LEU A 544 -19.24 3.69 -14.96
CA LEU A 544 -19.78 2.43 -15.44
C LEU A 544 -21.05 2.10 -14.66
N PHE A 545 -22.10 1.73 -15.38
CA PHE A 545 -23.33 1.20 -14.79
C PHE A 545 -23.29 -0.32 -14.89
N VAL A 546 -23.18 -0.96 -13.73
CA VAL A 546 -23.21 -2.42 -13.59
C VAL A 546 -24.52 -2.81 -12.92
N LYS A 547 -25.35 -3.61 -13.60
CA LYS A 547 -26.62 -4.10 -13.08
C LYS A 547 -26.66 -5.62 -13.12
N VAL A 548 -26.82 -6.24 -11.97
CA VAL A 548 -27.09 -7.68 -11.85
C VAL A 548 -28.57 -7.94 -12.16
N ILE A 549 -28.84 -8.92 -13.03
CA ILE A 549 -30.17 -9.34 -13.43
C ILE A 549 -30.51 -10.69 -12.80
N GLY A 550 -31.58 -10.71 -12.00
CA GLY A 550 -32.01 -11.89 -11.25
C GLY A 550 -31.39 -11.97 -9.86
N GLU A 551 -31.67 -13.08 -9.17
CA GLU A 551 -31.18 -13.35 -7.81
C GLU A 551 -29.84 -14.11 -7.87
N ALA A 552 -28.85 -13.64 -7.12
CA ALA A 552 -27.55 -14.29 -7.04
C ALA A 552 -27.62 -15.51 -6.12
N VAL A 553 -27.38 -16.70 -6.69
CA VAL A 553 -27.37 -17.98 -5.96
C VAL A 553 -26.09 -18.74 -6.32
N VAL A 554 -25.41 -19.25 -5.30
CA VAL A 554 -24.15 -20.01 -5.45
C VAL A 554 -24.34 -21.14 -6.48
N SER A 555 -23.36 -21.29 -7.37
CA SER A 555 -23.36 -22.29 -8.45
C SER A 555 -24.48 -22.18 -9.48
N ARG A 556 -25.23 -21.06 -9.52
CA ARG A 556 -26.18 -20.76 -10.60
C ARG A 556 -25.65 -19.63 -11.49
N ARG A 557 -25.94 -19.73 -12.79
CA ARG A 557 -25.58 -18.68 -13.75
C ARG A 557 -26.35 -17.40 -13.44
N LEU A 558 -25.64 -16.27 -13.49
CA LEU A 558 -26.14 -14.93 -13.26
C LEU A 558 -25.79 -14.07 -14.49
N MET A 559 -26.60 -13.05 -14.78
CA MET A 559 -26.33 -12.10 -15.85
C MET A 559 -26.01 -10.73 -15.26
N ALA A 560 -24.92 -10.10 -15.72
CA ALA A 560 -24.58 -8.73 -15.41
C ALA A 560 -24.63 -7.88 -16.69
N LEU A 561 -25.35 -6.76 -16.64
CA LEU A 561 -25.39 -5.76 -17.70
C LEU A 561 -24.40 -4.65 -17.35
N ILE A 562 -23.46 -4.38 -18.23
CA ILE A 562 -22.45 -3.32 -18.09
C ILE A 562 -22.66 -2.30 -19.21
N SER A 563 -22.75 -1.02 -18.85
CA SER A 563 -22.94 0.07 -19.83
C SER A 563 -22.27 1.36 -19.38
N PHE A 564 -21.93 2.22 -20.33
CA PHE A 564 -21.53 3.61 -20.09
C PHE A 564 -21.97 4.49 -21.26
N THR A 565 -21.96 5.80 -21.03
CA THR A 565 -22.15 6.80 -22.09
C THR A 565 -20.80 7.45 -22.38
N ASN A 566 -20.37 7.45 -23.64
CA ASN A 566 -19.16 8.13 -24.06
C ASN A 566 -19.33 9.66 -23.86
N PRO A 567 -18.55 10.30 -22.98
CA PRO A 567 -18.66 11.73 -22.71
C PRO A 567 -17.85 12.57 -23.72
N LEU A 568 -17.00 11.92 -24.52
CA LEU A 568 -16.10 12.60 -25.42
C LEU A 568 -16.80 13.02 -26.71
N PRO A 569 -16.43 14.16 -27.30
CA PRO A 569 -16.88 14.56 -28.63
C PRO A 569 -16.19 13.76 -29.75
N VAL A 570 -15.58 12.61 -29.45
CA VAL A 570 -14.89 11.73 -30.39
C VAL A 570 -15.36 10.29 -30.26
N THR A 571 -15.26 9.51 -31.33
CA THR A 571 -15.59 8.08 -31.32
C THR A 571 -14.49 7.27 -30.64
N LEU A 572 -14.84 6.57 -29.57
CA LEU A 572 -13.95 5.59 -28.92
C LEU A 572 -13.80 4.35 -29.81
N LYS A 573 -12.58 3.83 -29.94
CA LYS A 573 -12.25 2.63 -30.71
C LYS A 573 -11.53 1.63 -29.83
N ARG A 574 -11.66 0.33 -30.14
CA ARG A 574 -11.03 -0.79 -29.40
C ARG A 574 -11.47 -0.83 -27.93
N GLY A 575 -12.77 -0.63 -27.67
CA GLY A 575 -13.33 -0.71 -26.33
C GLY A 575 -13.22 -2.13 -25.78
N VAL A 576 -12.74 -2.26 -24.55
CA VAL A 576 -12.65 -3.53 -23.83
C VAL A 576 -13.19 -3.32 -22.42
N PHE A 577 -14.13 -4.17 -22.00
CA PHE A 577 -14.48 -4.31 -20.59
C PHE A 577 -13.66 -5.42 -19.96
N THR A 578 -13.15 -5.17 -18.76
CA THR A 578 -12.55 -6.19 -17.91
C THR A 578 -13.44 -6.38 -16.68
N VAL A 579 -13.78 -7.62 -16.35
CA VAL A 579 -14.68 -7.97 -15.25
C VAL A 579 -14.05 -9.07 -14.41
N GLU A 580 -14.03 -8.88 -13.10
CA GLU A 580 -13.61 -9.88 -12.12
C GLU A 580 -14.38 -9.70 -10.80
N GLY A 581 -14.33 -10.71 -9.93
CA GLY A 581 -14.77 -10.59 -8.54
C GLY A 581 -14.54 -11.88 -7.76
N ALA A 582 -13.94 -11.77 -6.57
CA ALA A 582 -13.73 -12.91 -5.67
C ALA A 582 -15.04 -13.66 -5.40
N GLY A 583 -15.00 -14.99 -5.54
CA GLY A 583 -16.18 -15.85 -5.40
C GLY A 583 -17.26 -15.71 -6.49
N LEU A 584 -17.09 -14.81 -7.48
CA LEU A 584 -18.04 -14.59 -8.58
C LEU A 584 -17.48 -15.06 -9.92
N THR A 585 -16.35 -14.49 -10.36
CA THR A 585 -15.69 -14.83 -11.62
C THR A 585 -14.22 -14.44 -11.60
N GLY A 586 -13.38 -15.26 -12.24
CA GLY A 586 -12.04 -14.83 -12.61
C GLY A 586 -12.09 -13.69 -13.64
N ALA A 587 -10.94 -13.01 -13.83
CA ALA A 587 -10.82 -11.92 -14.78
C ALA A 587 -11.17 -12.34 -16.22
N GLN A 588 -12.08 -11.60 -16.84
CA GLN A 588 -12.54 -11.80 -18.22
C GLN A 588 -12.49 -10.48 -18.98
N GLU A 589 -12.09 -10.53 -20.25
CA GLU A 589 -12.14 -9.38 -21.16
C GLU A 589 -13.26 -9.56 -22.20
N MET A 590 -14.01 -8.49 -22.46
CA MET A 590 -15.10 -8.44 -23.44
C MET A 590 -14.85 -7.28 -24.40
N GLN A 591 -14.68 -7.57 -25.69
CA GLN A 591 -14.52 -6.54 -26.73
C GLN A 591 -15.87 -5.94 -27.11
N LEU A 592 -15.90 -4.62 -27.32
CA LEU A 592 -17.07 -3.84 -27.74
C LEU A 592 -17.17 -3.66 -29.25
#